data_AF-A0A520A6L1-F1
#
_entry.id   AF-A0A520A6L1-F1
#
_cell.length_a   1.000
_cell.length_b   1.000
_cell.length_c   1.000
_cell.angle_alpha   90.00
_cell.angle_beta   90.00
_cell.angle_gamma   90.00
#
_symmetry.space_group_name_H-M   'P 1'
#
loop_
_entity.id
_entity.type
_entity.pdbx_description
1 polymer ?
#
loop_
_entity_poly.entity_id
_entity_poly.type
_entity_poly.pdbx_seq_one_letter_code
_entity_poly.pdbx_strand_id
1 'polypeptide(L)'
;MDSPAGYHFLRAHLQAHVPLTDECFANSQPYLRPLVPGKRQHLLQAGEPCTHLAFVTRGCLRSYSLNAQGQEHTLQVASEGWWISDMYSLLA
;
A
#
# COMPACT_ATOMS: atom_id res chain seq x y z
N MET A 1 -19.97 -13.34 -4.99
CA MET A 1 -19.27 -12.10 -5.36
C MET A 1 -17.82 -12.31 -5.01
N ASP A 2 -16.99 -12.59 -6.01
CA ASP A 2 -15.61 -13.00 -5.79
C ASP A 2 -14.81 -11.82 -5.23
N SER A 3 -14.40 -11.94 -3.98
CA SER A 3 -13.49 -11.01 -3.33
C SER A 3 -12.16 -11.03 -4.08
N PRO A 4 -11.53 -9.87 -4.38
CA PRO A 4 -10.22 -9.83 -5.01
C PRO A 4 -9.22 -10.72 -4.26
N ALA A 5 -8.38 -11.47 -4.99
CA ALA A 5 -7.47 -12.46 -4.39
C ALA A 5 -6.59 -11.90 -3.25
N GLY A 6 -6.24 -10.60 -3.30
CA GLY A 6 -5.46 -9.94 -2.26
C GLY A 6 -6.19 -9.70 -0.93
N TYR A 7 -7.53 -9.67 -0.91
CA TYR A 7 -8.30 -9.37 0.29
C TYR A 7 -8.20 -10.46 1.35
N HIS A 8 -8.04 -11.73 0.94
CA HIS A 8 -7.86 -12.82 1.90
C HIS A 8 -6.61 -12.62 2.74
N PHE A 9 -5.49 -12.28 2.11
CA PHE A 9 -4.22 -12.04 2.80
C PHE A 9 -4.27 -10.80 3.68
N LEU A 10 -4.84 -9.70 3.19
CA LEU A 10 -5.05 -8.49 4.01
C LEU A 10 -5.92 -8.80 5.24
N ARG A 11 -7.03 -9.51 5.06
CA ARG A 11 -7.94 -9.87 6.16
C ARG A 11 -7.24 -10.74 7.20
N ALA A 12 -6.51 -11.76 6.77
CA ALA A 12 -5.75 -12.63 7.67
C ALA A 12 -4.68 -11.83 8.45
N HIS A 13 -3.99 -10.91 7.79
CA HIS A 13 -3.01 -10.02 8.43
C HIS A 13 -3.66 -9.12 9.48
N LEU A 14 -4.79 -8.47 9.16
CA LEU A 14 -5.52 -7.63 10.12
C LEU A 14 -6.04 -8.44 11.31
N GLN A 15 -6.61 -9.63 11.08
CA GLN A 15 -7.11 -10.52 12.13
C GLN A 15 -6.04 -10.98 13.12
N ALA A 16 -4.78 -11.06 12.69
CA ALA A 16 -3.66 -11.40 13.57
C ALA A 16 -3.32 -10.28 14.58
N HIS A 17 -3.72 -9.03 14.29
CA HIS A 17 -3.37 -7.86 15.09
C HIS A 17 -4.58 -7.21 15.79
N VAL A 18 -5.79 -7.36 15.26
CA VAL A 18 -7.01 -6.78 15.82
C VAL A 18 -8.19 -7.77 15.75
N PRO A 19 -9.11 -7.75 16.73
CA PRO A 19 -10.35 -8.51 16.65
C PRO A 19 -11.22 -7.95 15.51
N LEU A 20 -11.17 -8.61 14.35
CA LEU A 20 -11.85 -8.17 13.14
C LEU A 20 -13.02 -9.10 12.81
N THR A 21 -14.24 -8.58 12.93
CA THR A 21 -15.48 -9.27 12.53
C THR A 21 -15.70 -9.17 11.02
N ASP A 22 -16.52 -10.07 10.49
CA ASP A 22 -16.94 -10.08 9.09
C ASP A 22 -17.62 -8.77 8.69
N GLU A 23 -18.44 -8.22 9.58
CA GLU A 23 -19.11 -6.93 9.39
C GLU A 23 -18.11 -5.77 9.33
N CYS A 24 -17.14 -5.72 10.25
CA CYS A 24 -16.10 -4.69 10.23
C CYS A 24 -15.28 -4.74 8.94
N PHE A 25 -14.94 -5.94 8.46
CA PHE A 25 -14.22 -6.08 7.20
C PHE A 25 -15.10 -5.72 6.00
N ALA A 26 -16.39 -6.08 6.00
CA ALA A 26 -17.33 -5.66 4.95
C ALA A 26 -17.43 -4.13 4.86
N ASN A 27 -17.46 -3.45 6.00
CA ASN A 27 -17.52 -1.99 6.08
C ASN A 27 -16.25 -1.28 5.57
N SER A 28 -15.09 -1.96 5.53
CA SER A 28 -13.85 -1.38 5.00
C SER A 28 -13.70 -1.55 3.49
N GLN A 29 -14.41 -2.50 2.86
CA GLN A 29 -14.29 -2.79 1.42
C GLN A 29 -14.45 -1.57 0.50
N PRO A 30 -15.37 -0.61 0.75
CA PRO A 30 -15.51 0.58 -0.11
C PRO A 30 -14.25 1.45 -0.18
N TYR A 31 -13.36 1.36 0.82
CA TYR A 31 -12.12 2.14 0.91
C TYR A 31 -10.91 1.38 0.37
N LEU A 32 -11.07 0.10 0.00
CA LEU A 32 -9.99 -0.77 -0.46
C LEU A 32 -10.00 -0.85 -1.98
N ARG A 33 -8.96 -0.34 -2.63
CA ARG A 33 -8.79 -0.44 -4.08
C ARG A 33 -7.71 -1.47 -4.43
N PRO A 34 -8.05 -2.60 -5.09
CA PRO A 34 -7.03 -3.51 -5.60
C PRO A 34 -6.23 -2.84 -6.73
N LEU A 35 -4.91 -2.99 -6.70
CA LEU A 35 -4.00 -2.44 -7.70
C LEU A 35 -2.97 -3.50 -8.10
N VAL A 36 -2.76 -3.67 -9.40
CA VAL A 36 -1.74 -4.58 -9.97
C VAL A 36 -0.84 -3.76 -10.90
N PRO A 37 0.16 -3.06 -10.35
CA PRO A 37 1.05 -2.24 -11.17
C PRO A 37 2.02 -3.11 -11.98
N GLY A 38 2.40 -2.62 -13.15
CA GLY A 38 3.47 -3.22 -13.95
C GLY A 38 4.83 -3.08 -13.26
N LYS A 39 5.80 -3.90 -13.70
CA LYS A 39 7.19 -3.81 -13.19
C LYS A 39 7.74 -2.40 -13.43
N ARG A 40 8.25 -1.75 -12.37
CA ARG A 40 8.78 -0.37 -12.37
C ARG A 40 7.74 0.72 -12.71
N GLN A 41 6.45 0.41 -12.63
CA GLN A 41 5.42 1.44 -12.72
C GLN A 41 5.38 2.26 -11.43
N HIS A 42 5.26 3.58 -11.56
CA HIS A 42 5.11 4.47 -10.41
C HIS A 42 3.67 4.44 -9.90
N LEU A 43 3.52 4.33 -8.58
CA LEU A 43 2.22 4.45 -7.89
C LEU A 43 1.97 5.89 -7.42
N LEU A 44 3.04 6.64 -7.22
CA LEU A 44 3.08 8.04 -6.80
C LEU A 44 4.33 8.67 -7.42
N GLN A 45 4.22 9.89 -7.92
CA GLN A 45 5.38 10.67 -8.37
C GLN A 45 5.64 11.85 -7.44
N ALA A 46 6.91 12.28 -7.38
CA ALA A 46 7.27 13.46 -6.59
C ALA A 46 6.48 14.69 -7.06
N GLY A 47 5.91 15.43 -6.11
CA GLY A 47 5.06 16.59 -6.38
C GLY A 47 3.56 16.29 -6.45
N GLU A 48 3.16 15.01 -6.48
CA GLU A 48 1.77 14.62 -6.36
C GLU A 48 1.39 14.41 -4.89
N PRO A 49 0.20 14.85 -4.44
CA PRO A 49 -0.26 14.55 -3.09
C PRO A 49 -0.53 13.05 -2.94
N CYS A 50 0.07 12.44 -1.93
CA CYS A 50 -0.22 11.06 -1.53
C CYS A 50 -1.46 11.03 -0.65
N THR A 51 -2.51 10.35 -1.10
CA THR A 51 -3.77 10.18 -0.34
C THR A 51 -4.10 8.72 -0.04
N HIS A 52 -3.13 7.82 -0.24
CA HIS A 52 -3.35 6.38 -0.17
C HIS A 52 -2.25 5.68 0.63
N LEU A 53 -2.65 4.74 1.48
CA LEU A 53 -1.77 3.80 2.15
C LEU A 53 -1.86 2.44 1.45
N ALA A 54 -0.73 1.92 0.94
CA ALA A 54 -0.72 0.67 0.17
C ALA A 54 -0.29 -0.50 1.05
N PHE A 55 -1.04 -1.61 0.98
CA PHE A 55 -0.66 -2.90 1.55
C PHE A 55 -0.17 -3.85 0.45
N VAL A 56 1.04 -4.38 0.60
CA VAL A 56 1.61 -5.28 -0.41
C VAL A 56 1.06 -6.68 -0.20
N THR A 57 0.19 -7.12 -1.10
CA THR A 57 -0.37 -8.49 -1.08
C THR A 57 0.48 -9.48 -1.85
N ARG A 58 1.24 -9.01 -2.84
CA ARG A 58 2.18 -9.81 -3.64
C ARG A 58 3.28 -8.93 -4.21
N GLY A 59 4.52 -9.42 -4.24
CA GLY A 59 5.67 -8.71 -4.79
C GLY A 59 6.28 -7.71 -3.80
N CYS A 60 6.78 -6.57 -4.31
CA CYS A 60 7.36 -5.52 -3.46
C CYS A 60 7.17 -4.12 -4.05
N LEU A 61 7.15 -3.14 -3.16
CA LEU A 61 7.16 -1.71 -3.47
C LEU A 61 8.40 -1.05 -2.87
N ARG A 62 8.82 0.06 -3.48
CA ARG A 62 9.96 0.85 -3.03
C ARG A 62 9.59 2.33 -3.06
N SER A 63 9.84 3.01 -1.95
CA SER A 63 9.80 4.48 -1.87
C SER A 63 11.22 5.01 -1.95
N TYR A 64 11.42 6.09 -2.71
CA TYR A 64 12.71 6.72 -2.89
C TYR A 64 12.51 8.23 -3.11
N SER A 65 13.54 9.01 -2.77
CA SER A 65 13.63 10.43 -3.10
C SER A 65 14.76 10.67 -4.10
N LEU A 66 14.73 11.83 -4.75
CA LEU A 66 15.82 12.29 -5.60
C LEU A 66 16.63 13.34 -4.84
N ASN A 67 17.95 13.25 -4.89
CA ASN A 67 18.81 14.36 -4.44
C ASN A 67 18.88 15.48 -5.49
N ALA A 68 19.59 16.56 -5.18
CA ALA A 68 19.76 17.71 -6.09
C ALA A 68 20.45 17.34 -7.42
N GLN A 69 21.13 16.21 -7.50
CA GLN A 69 21.78 15.69 -8.71
C GLN A 69 20.91 14.65 -9.45
N GLY A 70 19.67 14.41 -9.01
CA GLY A 70 18.74 13.46 -9.60
C GLY A 70 19.04 11.98 -9.28
N GLN A 71 19.88 11.70 -8.29
CA GLN A 71 20.17 10.33 -7.87
C GLN A 71 19.12 9.83 -6.88
N GLU A 72 18.68 8.59 -7.07
CA GLU A 72 17.72 7.93 -6.19
C GLU A 72 18.34 7.56 -4.84
N HIS A 73 17.66 7.94 -3.76
CA HIS A 73 17.93 7.47 -2.40
C HIS A 73 16.71 6.67 -1.92
N THR A 74 16.89 5.37 -1.71
CA THR A 74 15.80 4.51 -1.23
C THR A 74 15.49 4.82 0.23
N LEU A 75 14.22 5.13 0.50
CA LEU A 75 13.74 5.44 1.84
C LEU A 75 13.15 4.19 2.52
N GLN A 76 12.37 3.42 1.78
CA GLN A 76 11.69 2.24 2.29
C GLN A 76 11.53 1.19 1.17
N VAL A 77 11.64 -0.08 1.55
CA VAL A 77 11.19 -1.22 0.74
C VAL A 77 10.12 -1.95 1.54
N ALA A 78 8.97 -2.22 0.91
CA ALA A 78 7.87 -2.97 1.50
C ALA A 78 7.68 -4.27 0.70
N SER A 79 7.89 -5.40 1.36
CA SER A 79 7.58 -6.73 0.85
C SER A 79 6.14 -7.12 1.19
N GLU A 80 5.72 -8.31 0.77
CA GLU A 80 4.42 -8.89 1.13
C GLU A 80 4.14 -8.79 2.63
N GLY A 81 2.94 -8.32 2.98
CA GLY A 81 2.50 -8.12 4.36
C GLY A 81 2.86 -6.77 4.96
N TRP A 82 3.52 -5.88 4.21
CA TRP A 82 3.95 -4.56 4.68
C TRP A 82 3.12 -3.44 4.08
N TRP A 83 3.01 -2.37 4.86
CA TRP A 83 2.41 -1.10 4.46
C TRP A 83 3.47 -0.14 3.93
N ILE A 84 3.11 0.67 2.93
CA ILE A 84 3.96 1.74 2.39
C ILE A 84 3.11 2.93 1.93
N SER A 85 3.62 4.13 2.19
CA SER A 85 3.05 5.40 1.75
C SER A 85 4.14 6.47 1.80
N ASP A 86 3.89 7.62 1.19
CA ASP A 86 4.50 8.86 1.65
C ASP A 86 3.72 9.34 2.88
N MET A 87 4.24 9.05 4.08
CA MET A 87 3.58 9.41 5.33
C MET A 87 3.57 10.93 5.58
N TYR A 88 4.54 11.66 5.04
CA TYR A 88 4.56 13.12 5.16
C TYR A 88 3.43 13.73 4.36
N SER A 89 3.23 13.28 3.11
CA SER A 89 2.14 13.79 2.29
C SER A 89 0.76 13.24 2.71
N LEU A 90 0.68 12.02 3.24
CA LEU A 90 -0.59 11.40 3.65
C LEU A 90 -1.22 12.07 4.88
N LEU A 91 -0.40 12.59 5.79
CA LEU A 91 -0.83 13.20 7.06
C LEU A 91 -0.82 14.74 7.04
N ALA A 92 -0.51 15.34 5.88
CA ALA A 92 -0.44 16.79 5.69
C ALA A 92 -1.82 17.47 5.60
#